data_AF-A0A4Z0AFI5-F1
#
_entry.id   AF-A0A4Z0AFI5-F1
#
_cell.length_a   1.000
_cell.length_b   1.000
_cell.length_c   1.000
_cell.angle_alpha   90.00
_cell.angle_beta   90.00
_cell.angle_gamma   90.00
#
_symmetry.space_group_name_H-M   'P 1'
#
loop_
_entity.id
_entity.type
_entity.pdbx_description
1 polymer ?
#
loop_
_entity_poly.entity_id
_entity_poly.type
_entity_poly.pdbx_seq_one_letter_code
_entity_poly.pdbx_strand_id
1 'polypeptide(L)'
;MKPLAVIVALGLLTGCSLKPAKNGPEFGELLKLPPLANSVLRDGDVLSYQVHVTPSKGSNVPDIAQVRASCATPEASLLFLESPGSLAPNGQPVRFTVMRTFAPEAVGYLKQNTAFIEACATTPRPDWRVVSGAATERQLLIDRASLKTVGDSVQVWAAIDEPFILTNKLKKMPYTQTRLHWQVSCGRQVYRTLATFGLNENNVVTFGNIETSPKDQPFSSAETDAQTLLKAACSPTLAQLPNATARTKSEYVLTPAPISPDIEQAINALGMPAPSKTLRHLTQKRDMGYGPMKMDLYLEPKAQSGQLNIRNVTEYSTYATTTWRGLFNLTFQSQYKMDGINVSSASHLQQLSFIGDWQQMPVGATLGYSTVEMNRTTTQDDRELIRNTRCVVKRELPASKINSDLSGTAKELNCTITGEKYSGTSTEFYLQDYGYFFTSQNDSASLKMRSTLVKAE
;
A
#
# COMPACT_ATOMS: atom_id res chain seq x y z
N MET A 1 19.54 8.83 -26.27
CA MET A 1 18.52 9.59 -27.01
C MET A 1 17.19 8.88 -26.86
N LYS A 2 16.22 9.57 -26.22
CA LYS A 2 14.76 9.33 -26.05
C LYS A 2 14.26 7.94 -25.58
N PRO A 3 13.58 7.86 -24.41
CA PRO A 3 12.83 6.68 -23.96
C PRO A 3 11.43 6.66 -24.61
N LEU A 4 10.92 5.49 -24.95
CA LEU A 4 9.54 5.32 -25.42
C LEU A 4 8.86 4.18 -24.65
N ALA A 5 7.88 4.59 -23.85
CA ALA A 5 6.87 3.75 -23.23
C ALA A 5 6.00 3.09 -24.32
N VAL A 6 5.67 1.80 -24.15
CA VAL A 6 4.70 1.13 -25.02
C VAL A 6 3.33 1.15 -24.36
N ILE A 7 2.48 1.97 -24.96
CA ILE A 7 1.03 2.02 -24.87
C ILE A 7 0.45 0.82 -25.62
N VAL A 8 -0.57 0.17 -25.05
CA VAL A 8 -1.42 -0.79 -25.76
C VAL A 8 -2.56 -0.02 -26.44
N ALA A 9 -2.63 -0.07 -27.77
CA ALA A 9 -3.83 0.22 -28.55
C ALA A 9 -3.73 -0.36 -29.97
N LEU A 10 -4.77 -1.09 -30.42
CA LEU A 10 -5.20 -1.27 -31.82
C LEU A 10 -6.48 -2.15 -31.85
N GLY A 11 -7.57 -1.82 -32.55
CA GLY A 11 -7.88 -0.65 -33.38
C GLY A 11 -9.25 -0.72 -34.11
N LEU A 12 -9.53 0.37 -34.87
CA LEU A 12 -10.26 0.52 -36.17
C LEU A 12 -11.77 0.15 -36.23
N LEU A 13 -12.72 0.85 -36.90
CA LEU A 13 -12.83 2.00 -37.80
C LEU A 13 -14.33 2.41 -37.89
N THR A 14 -14.66 3.71 -38.02
CA THR A 14 -15.61 4.31 -39.01
C THR A 14 -15.94 5.75 -38.62
N GLY A 15 -16.01 6.62 -39.63
CA GLY A 15 -16.20 8.06 -39.47
C GLY A 15 -17.58 8.41 -38.90
N CYS A 16 -17.57 9.01 -37.72
CA CYS A 16 -18.57 9.94 -37.27
C CYS A 16 -17.84 11.21 -36.90
N SER A 17 -18.27 12.35 -37.45
CA SER A 17 -17.84 13.68 -37.06
C SER A 17 -18.04 13.84 -35.54
N LEU A 18 -16.99 13.55 -34.77
CA LEU A 18 -16.98 13.73 -33.33
C LEU A 18 -16.98 15.24 -33.09
N LYS A 19 -18.20 15.77 -32.91
CA LYS A 19 -18.40 16.97 -32.11
C LYS A 19 -17.52 16.83 -30.87
N PRO A 20 -16.78 17.88 -30.46
CA PRO A 20 -16.00 17.83 -29.23
C PRO A 20 -16.92 17.28 -28.14
N ALA A 21 -16.44 16.23 -27.45
CA ALA A 21 -17.18 15.60 -26.38
C ALA A 21 -17.72 16.73 -25.48
N LYS A 22 -19.05 16.81 -25.37
CA LYS A 22 -19.71 17.77 -24.48
C LYS A 22 -18.99 17.69 -23.14
N ASN A 23 -18.50 18.85 -22.70
CA ASN A 23 -17.93 19.09 -21.39
C ASN A 23 -18.58 18.15 -20.36
N GLY A 24 -17.76 17.34 -19.67
CA GLY A 24 -18.20 16.79 -18.38
C GLY A 24 -18.74 17.92 -17.51
N PRO A 25 -19.54 17.63 -16.45
CA PRO A 25 -20.15 18.68 -15.64
C PRO A 25 -19.10 19.75 -15.35
N GLU A 26 -19.39 21.00 -15.70
CA GLU A 26 -18.49 22.11 -15.45
C GLU A 26 -18.36 22.22 -13.93
N PHE A 27 -17.37 21.51 -13.37
CA PHE A 27 -17.11 21.46 -11.95
C PHE A 27 -16.82 22.86 -11.39
N GLY A 28 -16.63 23.87 -12.24
CA GLY A 28 -16.52 25.27 -11.85
C GLY A 28 -17.68 25.75 -10.99
N GLU A 29 -18.90 25.23 -11.17
CA GLU A 29 -20.04 25.55 -10.32
C GLU A 29 -19.83 25.17 -8.85
N LEU A 30 -18.95 24.20 -8.56
CA LEU A 30 -18.58 23.83 -7.19
C LEU A 30 -17.97 25.00 -6.42
N LEU A 31 -17.29 25.92 -7.12
CA LEU A 31 -16.65 27.09 -6.52
C LEU A 31 -17.65 28.15 -6.06
N LYS A 32 -18.92 28.05 -6.48
CA LYS A 32 -20.02 28.91 -6.00
C LYS A 32 -20.61 28.41 -4.68
N LEU A 33 -20.39 27.15 -4.33
CA LEU A 33 -20.95 26.55 -3.13
C LEU A 33 -20.18 27.00 -1.88
N PRO A 34 -20.86 27.19 -0.74
CA PRO A 34 -20.22 27.62 0.48
C PRO A 34 -19.33 26.50 1.07
N PRO A 35 -18.12 26.83 1.56
CA PRO A 35 -17.31 25.88 2.32
C PRO A 35 -18.07 25.32 3.54
N LEU A 36 -17.96 24.02 3.80
CA LEU A 36 -18.48 23.42 5.02
C LEU A 36 -17.59 23.83 6.20
N ALA A 37 -18.16 24.49 7.20
CA ALA A 37 -17.39 25.17 8.27
C ALA A 37 -16.36 24.28 8.97
N ASN A 38 -16.73 23.04 9.33
CA ASN A 38 -15.82 22.13 10.05
C ASN A 38 -14.73 21.49 9.16
N SER A 39 -14.78 21.73 7.84
CA SER A 39 -13.84 21.17 6.87
C SER A 39 -12.71 22.10 6.46
N VAL A 40 -12.75 23.37 6.86
CA VAL A 40 -11.80 24.39 6.38
C VAL A 40 -10.45 24.23 7.08
N LEU A 41 -9.44 23.79 6.33
CA LEU A 41 -8.04 23.80 6.72
C LEU A 41 -7.29 24.87 5.94
N ARG A 42 -6.31 25.52 6.57
CA ARG A 42 -5.39 26.44 5.89
C ARG A 42 -3.99 25.86 5.86
N ASP A 43 -3.27 26.09 4.77
CA ASP A 43 -1.83 25.89 4.64
C ASP A 43 -1.24 27.06 3.84
N GLY A 44 -0.44 27.89 4.50
CA GLY A 44 -0.02 29.18 3.94
C GLY A 44 -1.21 30.05 3.53
N ASP A 45 -1.31 30.37 2.24
CA ASP A 45 -2.42 31.14 1.66
C ASP A 45 -3.49 30.29 0.99
N VAL A 46 -3.45 28.97 1.16
CA VAL A 46 -4.38 28.05 0.52
C VAL A 46 -5.34 27.47 1.55
N LEU A 47 -6.64 27.49 1.24
CA LEU A 47 -7.65 26.74 1.96
C LEU A 47 -7.92 25.40 1.27
N SER A 48 -8.11 24.37 2.08
CA SER A 48 -8.68 23.08 1.67
C SER A 48 -10.00 22.91 2.40
N TYR A 49 -11.09 22.68 1.68
CA TYR A 49 -12.43 22.59 2.26
C TYR A 49 -13.35 21.67 1.44
N GLN A 50 -14.42 21.22 2.08
CA GLN A 50 -15.47 20.43 1.46
C GLN A 50 -16.67 21.30 1.09
N VAL A 51 -17.40 20.91 0.04
CA VAL A 51 -18.72 21.45 -0.31
C VAL A 51 -19.70 20.31 -0.58
N HIS A 52 -20.98 20.53 -0.28
CA HIS A 52 -22.06 19.60 -0.63
C HIS A 52 -22.49 19.79 -2.07
N VAL A 53 -22.48 18.72 -2.85
CA VAL A 53 -22.91 18.68 -4.25
C VAL A 53 -24.27 18.00 -4.32
N THR A 54 -25.07 18.35 -5.32
CA THR A 54 -26.33 17.66 -5.61
C THR A 54 -26.11 16.14 -5.65
N PRO A 55 -26.89 15.35 -4.91
CA PRO A 55 -26.74 13.89 -4.87
C PRO A 55 -26.81 13.26 -6.27
N SER A 56 -26.06 12.17 -6.46
CA SER A 56 -26.26 11.28 -7.61
C SER A 56 -27.69 10.70 -7.61
N LYS A 57 -28.25 10.44 -8.81
CA LYS A 57 -29.64 9.98 -8.98
C LYS A 57 -29.92 8.76 -8.09
N GLY A 58 -30.91 8.87 -7.21
CA GLY A 58 -31.35 7.79 -6.32
C GLY A 58 -30.80 7.87 -4.89
N SER A 59 -29.99 8.87 -4.55
CA SER A 59 -29.54 9.11 -3.18
C SER A 59 -30.15 10.39 -2.57
N ASN A 60 -30.45 10.32 -1.27
CA ASN A 60 -30.82 11.49 -0.45
C ASN A 60 -29.61 12.09 0.29
N VAL A 61 -28.42 11.48 0.16
CA VAL A 61 -27.20 11.95 0.82
C VAL A 61 -26.40 12.78 -0.19
N PRO A 62 -26.06 14.04 0.10
CA PRO A 62 -25.25 14.87 -0.78
C PRO A 62 -23.90 14.22 -1.09
N ASP A 63 -23.46 14.37 -2.34
CA ASP A 63 -22.09 14.07 -2.72
C ASP A 63 -21.18 15.16 -2.13
N ILE A 64 -19.90 14.85 -1.92
CA ILE A 64 -18.93 15.73 -1.29
C ILE A 64 -17.80 16.01 -2.28
N ALA A 65 -17.52 17.29 -2.52
CA ALA A 65 -16.33 17.70 -3.26
C ALA A 65 -15.28 18.28 -2.32
N GLN A 66 -14.05 17.78 -2.39
CA GLN A 66 -12.90 18.38 -1.72
C GLN A 66 -12.21 19.36 -2.68
N VAL A 67 -12.25 20.64 -2.32
CA VAL A 67 -11.66 21.74 -3.08
C VAL A 67 -10.43 22.26 -2.35
N ARG A 68 -9.43 22.68 -3.12
CA ARG A 68 -8.28 23.45 -2.67
C ARG A 68 -8.26 24.78 -3.42
N ALA A 69 -8.20 25.91 -2.73
CA ALA A 69 -8.20 27.22 -3.37
C ALA A 69 -7.35 28.25 -2.62
N SER A 70 -6.68 29.13 -3.35
CA SER A 70 -5.84 30.18 -2.79
C SER A 70 -6.66 31.40 -2.39
N CYS A 71 -6.35 31.97 -1.23
CA CYS A 71 -6.88 33.24 -0.75
C CYS A 71 -6.18 34.46 -1.37
N ALA A 72 -5.01 34.26 -1.98
CA ALA A 72 -4.16 35.34 -2.49
C ALA A 72 -4.02 35.34 -4.01
N THR A 73 -4.09 34.17 -4.65
CA THR A 73 -3.89 33.98 -6.09
C THR A 73 -5.12 33.33 -6.72
N PRO A 74 -5.40 33.57 -8.02
CA PRO A 74 -6.53 32.96 -8.72
C PRO A 74 -6.22 31.50 -9.09
N GLU A 75 -6.07 30.65 -8.07
CA GLU A 75 -5.78 29.24 -8.22
C GLU A 75 -6.75 28.39 -7.40
N ALA A 76 -7.36 27.39 -8.04
CA ALA A 76 -8.17 26.40 -7.37
C ALA A 76 -8.07 25.04 -8.05
N SER A 77 -8.30 23.97 -7.30
CA SER A 77 -8.30 22.59 -7.79
C SER A 77 -9.35 21.75 -7.09
N LEU A 78 -9.97 20.84 -7.84
CA LEU A 78 -10.80 19.75 -7.31
C LEU A 78 -9.90 18.56 -7.01
N LEU A 79 -9.81 18.16 -5.74
CA LEU A 79 -8.98 17.04 -5.32
C LEU A 79 -9.72 15.72 -5.56
N PHE A 80 -10.94 15.61 -5.03
CA PHE A 80 -11.79 14.43 -5.22
C PHE A 80 -13.27 14.75 -5.06
N LEU A 81 -14.09 13.86 -5.61
CA LEU A 81 -15.52 13.75 -5.35
C LEU A 81 -15.78 12.41 -4.66
N GLU A 82 -16.53 12.43 -3.57
CA GLU A 82 -17.00 11.24 -2.87
C GLU A 82 -18.53 11.25 -2.87
N SER A 83 -19.15 10.11 -3.14
CA SER A 83 -20.61 9.94 -3.17
C SER A 83 -21.00 9.01 -2.02
N PRO A 84 -21.22 9.52 -0.79
CA PRO A 84 -21.47 8.68 0.39
C PRO A 84 -22.70 7.78 0.27
N GLY A 85 -23.69 8.20 -0.50
CA GLY A 85 -24.91 7.45 -0.74
C GLY A 85 -24.81 6.32 -1.75
N SER A 86 -23.66 6.16 -2.42
CA SER A 86 -23.38 5.07 -3.35
C SER A 86 -22.17 4.29 -2.84
N LEU A 87 -22.33 3.00 -2.56
CA LEU A 87 -21.23 2.17 -2.07
C LEU A 87 -20.59 1.36 -3.21
N ALA A 88 -19.27 1.34 -3.25
CA ALA A 88 -18.48 0.42 -4.08
C ALA A 88 -18.52 -1.01 -3.50
N PRO A 89 -18.10 -2.04 -4.25
CA PRO A 89 -18.13 -3.45 -3.80
C PRO A 89 -17.38 -3.74 -2.49
N ASN A 90 -16.46 -2.86 -2.09
CA ASN A 90 -15.73 -2.93 -0.82
C ASN A 90 -16.50 -2.25 0.35
N GLY A 91 -17.76 -1.87 0.15
CA GLY A 91 -18.61 -1.20 1.15
C GLY A 91 -18.23 0.26 1.43
N GLN A 92 -17.31 0.85 0.66
CA GLN A 92 -16.93 2.26 0.81
C GLN A 92 -17.76 3.17 -0.09
N PRO A 93 -17.96 4.44 0.28
CA PRO A 93 -18.42 5.47 -0.64
C PRO A 93 -17.67 5.40 -1.97
N VAL A 94 -18.41 5.43 -3.08
CA VAL A 94 -17.83 5.58 -4.40
C VAL A 94 -17.09 6.91 -4.43
N ARG A 95 -15.83 6.86 -4.87
CA ARG A 95 -14.97 8.04 -4.91
C ARG A 95 -14.30 8.16 -6.26
N PHE A 96 -14.29 9.38 -6.77
CA PHE A 96 -13.61 9.77 -8.00
C PHE A 96 -12.50 10.76 -7.63
N THR A 97 -11.26 10.31 -7.71
CA THR A 97 -10.10 11.21 -7.64
C THR A 97 -10.01 11.95 -8.97
N VAL A 98 -10.21 13.27 -8.93
CA VAL A 98 -10.25 14.09 -10.15
C VAL A 98 -8.93 14.84 -10.33
N MET A 99 -8.28 15.25 -9.23
CA MET A 99 -6.99 15.99 -9.19
C MET A 99 -6.84 16.97 -10.35
N ARG A 100 -7.81 17.89 -10.47
CA ARG A 100 -7.95 18.77 -11.63
C ARG A 100 -7.92 20.22 -11.20
N THR A 101 -7.02 20.99 -11.80
CA THR A 101 -7.01 22.45 -11.71
C THR A 101 -8.22 23.02 -12.44
N PHE A 102 -8.91 23.97 -11.80
CA PHE A 102 -10.03 24.67 -12.44
C PHE A 102 -9.52 25.66 -13.50
N ALA A 103 -10.31 25.85 -14.55
CA ALA A 103 -10.02 26.87 -15.55
C ALA A 103 -10.11 28.28 -14.93
N PRO A 104 -9.31 29.27 -15.38
CA PRO A 104 -9.28 30.61 -14.79
C PRO A 104 -10.66 31.28 -14.68
N GLU A 105 -11.55 31.04 -15.65
CA GLU A 105 -12.91 31.58 -15.68
C GLU A 105 -13.73 31.07 -14.50
N ALA A 106 -13.65 29.76 -14.23
CA ALA A 106 -14.32 29.13 -13.10
C ALA A 106 -13.75 29.62 -11.75
N VAL A 107 -12.42 29.83 -11.67
CA VAL A 107 -11.79 30.38 -10.46
C VAL A 107 -12.32 31.78 -10.13
N GLY A 108 -12.76 32.54 -11.14
CA GLY A 108 -13.43 33.83 -10.96
C GLY A 108 -14.66 33.77 -10.02
N TYR A 109 -15.34 32.62 -9.92
CA TYR A 109 -16.49 32.45 -9.02
C TYR A 109 -16.14 32.58 -7.54
N LEU A 110 -14.90 32.26 -7.14
CA LEU A 110 -14.47 32.42 -5.75
C LEU A 110 -14.50 33.88 -5.28
N LYS A 111 -14.28 34.84 -6.19
CA LYS A 111 -14.35 36.28 -5.88
C LYS A 111 -15.77 36.76 -5.55
N GLN A 112 -16.79 35.97 -5.88
CA GLN A 112 -18.20 36.27 -5.62
C GLN A 112 -18.77 35.39 -4.50
N ASN A 113 -18.02 34.38 -4.06
CA ASN A 113 -18.43 33.48 -2.99
C ASN A 113 -18.11 34.12 -1.63
N THR A 114 -19.10 34.80 -1.04
CA THR A 114 -18.94 35.50 0.24
C THR A 114 -18.48 34.60 1.37
N ALA A 115 -18.96 33.35 1.42
CA ALA A 115 -18.55 32.37 2.43
C ALA A 115 -17.08 31.97 2.28
N PHE A 116 -16.57 31.83 1.05
CA PHE A 116 -15.14 31.59 0.82
C PHE A 116 -14.28 32.80 1.21
N ILE A 117 -14.71 34.01 0.85
CA ILE A 117 -14.02 35.25 1.23
C ILE A 117 -13.93 35.38 2.76
N GLU A 118 -15.05 35.12 3.45
CA GLU A 118 -15.09 35.11 4.91
C GLU A 118 -14.18 34.03 5.50
N ALA A 119 -14.18 32.81 4.94
CA ALA A 119 -13.30 31.73 5.38
C ALA A 119 -11.81 32.14 5.24
N CYS A 120 -11.43 32.81 4.15
CA CYS A 120 -10.08 33.33 3.95
C CYS A 120 -9.68 34.40 4.96
N ALA A 121 -10.63 35.26 5.35
CA ALA A 121 -10.39 36.33 6.33
C ALA A 121 -10.33 35.81 7.78
N THR A 122 -11.13 34.80 8.11
CA THR A 122 -11.34 34.34 9.48
C THR A 122 -10.51 33.11 9.85
N THR A 123 -10.02 32.34 8.87
CA THR A 123 -9.14 31.19 9.13
C THR A 123 -7.69 31.65 9.21
N PRO A 124 -7.05 31.66 10.38
CA PRO A 124 -5.68 32.16 10.51
C PRO A 124 -4.67 31.24 9.83
N ARG A 125 -3.51 31.79 9.49
CA ARG A 125 -2.37 30.96 9.04
C ARG A 125 -1.96 30.02 10.18
N PRO A 126 -1.72 28.73 9.91
CA PRO A 126 -1.42 27.77 10.97
C PRO A 126 -0.15 28.11 11.74
N ASP A 127 -0.17 27.83 13.04
CA ASP A 127 0.97 27.90 13.94
C ASP A 127 1.12 26.54 14.64
N TRP A 128 1.66 25.58 13.88
CA TRP A 128 1.84 24.20 14.33
C TRP A 128 2.94 24.08 15.38
N ARG A 129 2.58 23.50 16.53
CA ARG A 129 3.46 23.28 17.68
C ARG A 129 3.65 21.81 17.96
N VAL A 130 4.88 21.41 18.27
CA VAL A 130 5.22 20.03 18.63
C VAL A 130 4.84 19.78 20.08
N VAL A 131 3.86 18.90 20.30
CA VAL A 131 3.42 18.45 21.63
C VAL A 131 4.31 17.31 22.12
N SER A 132 4.65 16.36 21.24
CA SER A 132 5.55 15.24 21.55
C SER A 132 6.16 14.62 20.30
N GLY A 133 7.21 13.82 20.49
CA GLY A 133 7.88 13.06 19.45
C GLY A 133 9.15 13.73 18.89
N ALA A 134 10.17 12.93 18.63
CA ALA A 134 11.41 13.40 18.01
C ALA A 134 11.26 13.63 16.50
N ALA A 135 12.23 14.33 15.89
CA ALA A 135 12.21 14.67 14.47
C ALA A 135 12.22 13.44 13.52
N THR A 136 12.74 12.30 13.98
CA THR A 136 12.79 11.03 13.23
C THR A 136 11.62 10.09 13.56
N GLU A 137 10.74 10.49 14.47
CA GLU A 137 9.64 9.68 14.98
C GLU A 137 8.30 10.26 14.54
N ARG A 138 7.20 9.61 14.97
CA ARG A 138 5.88 10.22 14.92
C ARG A 138 5.87 11.45 15.81
N GLN A 139 5.35 12.57 15.27
CA GLN A 139 5.15 13.79 16.03
C GLN A 139 3.66 14.07 16.23
N LEU A 140 3.32 14.54 17.42
CA LEU A 140 1.98 15.02 17.73
C LEU A 140 2.01 16.55 17.68
N LEU A 141 1.15 17.13 16.83
CA LEU A 141 1.13 18.56 16.57
C LEU A 141 -0.20 19.19 16.95
N ILE A 142 -0.17 20.44 17.38
CA ILE A 142 -1.37 21.24 17.64
C ILE A 142 -1.23 22.61 16.97
N ASP A 143 -2.27 23.07 16.28
CA ASP A 143 -2.28 24.39 15.66
C ASP A 143 -2.77 25.42 16.68
N ARG A 144 -1.82 26.17 17.24
CA ARG A 144 -2.12 27.22 18.22
C ARG A 144 -3.02 28.31 17.62
N ALA A 145 -2.85 28.64 16.35
CA ALA A 145 -3.61 29.72 15.72
C ALA A 145 -5.08 29.31 15.52
N SER A 146 -5.37 28.02 15.39
CA SER A 146 -6.73 27.51 15.22
C SER A 146 -7.60 27.53 16.50
N LEU A 147 -7.02 27.80 17.67
CA LEU A 147 -7.73 27.79 18.95
C LEU A 147 -8.85 28.83 18.96
N LYS A 148 -10.10 28.36 19.05
CA LYS A 148 -11.28 29.21 19.09
C LYS A 148 -12.20 28.82 20.23
N THR A 149 -12.47 29.75 21.14
CA THR A 149 -13.45 29.52 22.21
C THR A 149 -14.86 29.51 21.65
N VAL A 150 -15.64 28.50 22.01
CA VAL A 150 -17.04 28.29 21.62
C VAL A 150 -17.82 27.87 22.88
N GLY A 151 -18.45 28.84 23.54
CA GLY A 151 -19.03 28.64 24.87
C GLY A 151 -17.97 28.18 25.87
N ASP A 152 -18.27 27.11 26.62
CA ASP A 152 -17.35 26.51 27.60
C ASP A 152 -16.34 25.51 26.98
N SER A 153 -16.23 25.49 25.66
CA SER A 153 -15.35 24.58 24.92
C SER A 153 -14.39 25.36 24.02
N VAL A 154 -13.35 24.68 23.55
CA VAL A 154 -12.40 25.21 22.58
C VAL A 154 -12.41 24.32 21.34
N GLN A 155 -12.49 24.93 20.16
CA GLN A 155 -12.23 24.26 18.89
C GLN A 155 -10.75 24.38 18.54
N VAL A 156 -10.17 23.30 18.00
CA VAL A 156 -8.75 23.24 17.65
C VAL A 156 -8.48 22.22 16.56
N TRP A 157 -7.52 22.54 15.69
CA TRP A 157 -6.89 21.58 14.80
C TRP A 157 -5.66 20.96 15.47
N ALA A 158 -5.61 19.64 15.48
CA ALA A 158 -4.47 18.84 15.89
C ALA A 158 -3.99 17.97 14.72
N ALA A 159 -2.82 17.35 14.86
CA ALA A 159 -2.31 16.44 13.87
C ALA A 159 -1.42 15.34 14.43
N ILE A 160 -1.45 14.22 13.72
CA ILE A 160 -0.50 13.12 13.87
C ILE A 160 0.38 13.14 12.62
N ASP A 161 1.66 13.45 12.79
CA ASP A 161 2.66 13.61 11.73
C ASP A 161 3.57 12.38 11.69
N GLU A 162 3.39 11.54 10.68
CA GLU A 162 4.06 10.23 10.59
C GLU A 162 5.51 10.37 10.12
N PRO A 163 6.44 9.50 10.55
CA PRO A 163 7.83 9.56 10.10
C PRO A 163 8.02 9.10 8.65
N PHE A 164 7.04 8.39 8.08
CA PHE A 164 7.06 7.84 6.73
C PHE A 164 5.83 8.25 5.93
N ILE A 165 5.91 8.11 4.60
CA ILE A 165 4.73 8.12 3.73
C ILE A 165 4.04 6.76 3.91
N LEU A 166 2.82 6.80 4.46
CA LEU A 166 1.97 5.65 4.68
C LEU A 166 0.89 5.60 3.60
N THR A 167 0.28 4.43 3.40
CA THR A 167 -0.90 4.29 2.54
C THR A 167 -2.11 3.90 3.38
N ASN A 168 -3.20 4.65 3.25
CA ASN A 168 -4.46 4.26 3.87
C ASN A 168 -5.00 3.01 3.16
N LYS A 169 -5.05 1.87 3.86
CA LYS A 169 -5.44 0.57 3.28
C LYS A 169 -6.86 0.58 2.69
N LEU A 170 -7.77 1.36 3.26
CA LEU A 170 -9.16 1.41 2.83
C LEU A 170 -9.34 2.33 1.62
N LYS A 171 -8.81 3.55 1.71
CA LYS A 171 -8.93 4.58 0.68
C LYS A 171 -7.93 4.44 -0.46
N LYS A 172 -6.91 3.60 -0.30
CA LYS A 172 -5.79 3.40 -1.25
C LYS A 172 -5.14 4.72 -1.63
N MET A 173 -4.81 5.55 -0.63
CA MET A 173 -4.23 6.88 -0.84
C MET A 173 -3.01 7.08 0.07
N PRO A 174 -1.93 7.69 -0.44
CA PRO A 174 -0.80 8.04 0.39
C PRO A 174 -1.16 9.17 1.35
N TYR A 175 -0.58 9.13 2.54
CA TYR A 175 -0.65 10.20 3.52
C TYR A 175 0.61 10.21 4.38
N THR A 176 0.92 11.38 4.92
CA THR A 176 2.00 11.60 5.85
C THR A 176 1.53 12.23 7.15
N GLN A 177 0.33 12.83 7.15
CA GLN A 177 -0.29 13.42 8.33
C GLN A 177 -1.77 13.11 8.37
N THR A 178 -2.30 12.98 9.59
CA THR A 178 -3.73 12.99 9.88
C THR A 178 -4.05 14.28 10.63
N ARG A 179 -4.91 15.14 10.08
CA ARG A 179 -5.44 16.35 10.73
C ARG A 179 -6.76 16.02 11.40
N LEU A 180 -6.92 16.49 12.64
CA LEU A 180 -8.05 16.21 13.52
C LEU A 180 -8.65 17.55 13.96
N HIS A 181 -9.91 17.78 13.65
CA HIS A 181 -10.65 18.95 14.14
C HIS A 181 -11.50 18.54 15.32
N TRP A 182 -11.23 19.12 16.49
CA TRP A 182 -11.95 18.81 17.71
C TRP A 182 -12.66 20.03 18.28
N GLN A 183 -13.76 19.76 18.97
CA GLN A 183 -14.25 20.63 20.04
C GLN A 183 -13.99 19.93 21.38
N VAL A 184 -13.32 20.64 22.28
CA VAL A 184 -12.74 20.12 23.51
C VAL A 184 -13.30 20.88 24.71
N SER A 185 -13.86 20.17 25.68
CA SER A 185 -14.38 20.74 26.93
C SER A 185 -13.44 20.36 28.08
N CYS A 186 -12.44 21.20 28.34
CA CYS A 186 -11.37 20.90 29.30
C CYS A 186 -11.85 20.66 30.73
N GLY A 187 -12.80 21.47 31.23
CA GLY A 187 -13.35 21.26 32.59
C GLY A 187 -14.12 19.95 32.75
N ARG A 188 -14.74 19.46 31.67
CA ARG A 188 -15.50 18.19 31.67
C ARG A 188 -14.69 16.98 31.19
N GLN A 189 -13.47 17.21 30.67
CA GLN A 189 -12.61 16.18 30.07
C GLN A 189 -13.32 15.35 28.99
N VAL A 190 -14.14 16.03 28.16
CA VAL A 190 -14.81 15.44 26.99
C VAL A 190 -14.44 16.16 25.72
N TYR A 191 -14.47 15.44 24.60
CA TYR A 191 -14.21 15.97 23.27
C TYR A 191 -15.21 15.41 22.26
N ARG A 192 -15.35 16.09 21.12
CA ARG A 192 -16.06 15.59 19.94
C ARG A 192 -15.20 15.82 18.70
N THR A 193 -15.16 14.83 17.82
CA THR A 193 -14.53 14.92 16.50
C THR A 193 -15.48 15.59 15.53
N LEU A 194 -15.02 16.69 14.93
CA LEU A 194 -15.75 17.48 13.94
C LEU A 194 -15.31 17.11 12.53
N ALA A 195 -14.04 16.77 12.33
CA ALA A 195 -13.50 16.32 11.05
C ALA A 195 -12.18 15.57 11.22
N THR A 196 -11.88 14.70 10.25
CA THR A 196 -10.59 13.99 10.14
C THR A 196 -10.15 13.97 8.69
N PHE A 197 -8.90 14.36 8.43
CA PHE A 197 -8.34 14.39 7.07
C PHE A 197 -6.94 13.77 7.01
N GLY A 198 -6.70 12.91 6.03
CA GLY A 198 -5.36 12.46 5.64
C GLY A 198 -4.76 13.41 4.62
N LEU A 199 -3.51 13.81 4.83
CA LEU A 199 -2.77 14.73 3.94
C LEU A 199 -1.51 14.05 3.42
N ASN A 200 -1.15 14.27 2.17
CA ASN A 200 0.12 13.81 1.59
C ASN A 200 1.31 14.68 2.06
N GLU A 201 2.51 14.39 1.53
CA GLU A 201 3.76 15.09 1.85
C GLU A 201 3.75 16.58 1.46
N ASN A 202 2.83 16.99 0.59
CA ASN A 202 2.66 18.37 0.14
C ASN A 202 1.49 19.07 0.85
N ASN A 203 1.05 18.55 2.02
CA ASN A 203 -0.10 19.04 2.78
C ASN A 203 -1.42 19.08 1.98
N VAL A 204 -1.55 18.27 0.92
CA VAL A 204 -2.79 18.17 0.14
C VAL A 204 -3.65 17.07 0.73
N VAL A 205 -4.93 17.38 0.98
CA VAL A 205 -5.89 16.41 1.51
C VAL A 205 -6.10 15.27 0.50
N THR A 206 -5.81 14.04 0.90
CA THR A 206 -5.97 12.84 0.08
C THR A 206 -7.15 11.98 0.49
N PHE A 207 -7.72 12.16 1.68
CA PHE A 207 -8.99 11.56 2.10
C PHE A 207 -9.47 12.22 3.39
N GLY A 208 -10.72 11.94 3.77
CA GLY A 208 -11.30 12.41 5.02
C GLY A 208 -12.65 13.06 4.83
N ASN A 209 -13.27 13.39 5.95
CA ASN A 209 -14.64 13.87 6.00
C ASN A 209 -14.89 14.66 7.28
N ILE A 210 -15.95 15.46 7.24
CA ILE A 210 -16.59 15.99 8.43
C ILE A 210 -17.45 14.90 9.10
N GLU A 211 -17.59 15.01 10.41
CA GLU A 211 -18.52 14.20 11.19
C GLU A 211 -19.92 14.82 11.14
N THR A 212 -20.91 14.04 10.72
CA THR A 212 -22.28 14.54 10.49
C THR A 212 -23.09 14.57 11.78
N SER A 213 -22.75 13.70 12.75
CA SER A 213 -23.34 13.71 14.08
C SER A 213 -22.25 13.55 15.15
N PRO A 214 -21.47 14.61 15.43
CA PRO A 214 -20.40 14.56 16.42
C PRO A 214 -20.95 14.20 17.80
N LYS A 215 -20.39 13.17 18.42
CA LYS A 215 -20.75 12.74 19.78
C LYS A 215 -19.66 13.11 20.76
N ASP A 216 -20.08 13.49 21.97
CA ASP A 216 -19.15 13.68 23.07
C ASP A 216 -18.57 12.33 23.50
N GLN A 217 -17.26 12.30 23.70
CA GLN A 217 -16.49 11.16 24.17
C GLN A 217 -15.57 11.62 25.31
N PRO A 218 -15.39 10.81 26.36
CA PRO A 218 -14.43 11.12 27.42
C PRO A 218 -13.00 11.02 26.89
N PHE A 219 -12.09 11.86 27.39
CA PHE A 219 -10.67 11.81 26.97
C PHE A 219 -10.08 10.40 27.12
N SER A 220 -10.43 9.68 28.19
CA SER A 220 -9.94 8.32 28.46
C SER A 220 -10.32 7.29 27.40
N SER A 221 -11.32 7.56 26.56
CA SER A 221 -11.71 6.67 25.45
C SER A 221 -10.88 6.88 24.18
N ALA A 222 -10.13 7.98 24.07
CA ALA A 222 -9.29 8.25 22.93
C ALA A 222 -8.03 7.37 22.95
N GLU A 223 -7.42 7.13 21.78
CA GLU A 223 -6.11 6.49 21.71
C GLU A 223 -5.02 7.36 22.38
N THR A 224 -3.91 6.76 22.81
CA THR A 224 -2.85 7.44 23.57
C THR A 224 -2.34 8.73 22.93
N ASP A 225 -2.15 8.73 21.62
CA ASP A 225 -1.70 9.92 20.87
C ASP A 225 -2.77 11.03 20.92
N ALA A 226 -4.03 10.67 20.71
CA ALA A 226 -5.15 11.61 20.80
C ALA A 226 -5.36 12.14 22.22
N GLN A 227 -5.22 11.29 23.26
CA GLN A 227 -5.25 11.74 24.66
C GLN A 227 -4.20 12.80 24.96
N THR A 228 -2.99 12.61 24.43
CA THR A 228 -1.87 13.55 24.61
C THR A 228 -2.19 14.90 23.97
N LEU A 229 -2.71 14.89 22.75
CA LEU A 229 -3.13 16.10 22.04
C LEU A 229 -4.32 16.81 22.73
N LEU A 230 -5.32 16.06 23.21
CA LEU A 230 -6.48 16.61 23.95
C LEU A 230 -6.06 17.29 25.25
N LYS A 231 -5.11 16.68 25.99
CA LYS A 231 -4.52 17.31 27.18
C LYS A 231 -3.75 18.58 26.81
N ALA A 232 -2.98 18.55 25.72
CA ALA A 232 -2.25 19.73 25.24
C ALA A 232 -3.18 20.87 24.85
N ALA A 233 -4.32 20.58 24.19
CA ALA A 233 -5.34 21.58 23.84
C ALA A 233 -5.90 22.33 25.06
N CYS A 234 -5.86 21.70 26.24
CA CYS A 234 -6.28 22.28 27.50
C CYS A 234 -5.16 22.99 28.28
N SER A 235 -3.93 22.97 27.77
CA SER A 235 -2.78 23.56 28.47
C SER A 235 -2.65 25.05 28.21
N PRO A 236 -2.40 25.89 29.24
CA PRO A 236 -2.10 27.31 29.05
C PRO A 236 -0.71 27.54 28.43
N THR A 237 0.15 26.52 28.35
CA THR A 237 1.56 26.65 27.89
C THR A 237 1.75 26.35 26.40
N LEU A 238 0.68 26.24 25.60
CA LEU A 238 0.78 25.94 24.17
C LEU A 238 1.71 26.89 23.39
N ALA A 239 1.78 28.16 23.79
CA ALA A 239 2.67 29.15 23.17
C ALA A 239 4.16 28.89 23.40
N GLN A 240 4.51 28.10 24.42
CA GLN A 240 5.89 27.76 24.78
C GLN A 240 6.41 26.52 24.05
N LEU A 241 5.52 25.78 23.36
CA LEU A 241 5.90 24.59 22.61
C LEU A 241 6.79 24.95 21.40
N PRO A 242 7.73 24.06 21.02
CA PRO A 242 8.55 24.25 19.82
C PRO A 242 7.69 24.35 18.56
N ASN A 243 8.14 25.17 17.60
CA ASN A 243 7.54 25.20 16.26
C ASN A 243 7.77 23.87 15.54
N ALA A 244 6.74 23.36 14.87
CA ALA A 244 6.88 22.26 13.93
C ALA A 244 7.61 22.75 12.68
N THR A 245 8.45 21.90 12.10
CA THR A 245 9.15 22.17 10.85
C THR A 245 8.76 21.14 9.79
N ALA A 246 8.75 21.54 8.53
CA ALA A 246 8.47 20.62 7.44
C ALA A 246 9.55 19.53 7.36
N ARG A 247 9.12 18.26 7.23
CA ARG A 247 10.00 17.09 7.18
C ARG A 247 9.92 16.42 5.82
N THR A 248 11.08 16.09 5.26
CA THR A 248 11.15 15.18 4.11
C THR A 248 11.02 13.75 4.62
N LYS A 249 10.14 12.96 4.00
CA LYS A 249 9.81 11.61 4.46
C LYS A 249 10.04 10.60 3.35
N SER A 250 10.54 9.43 3.71
CA SER A 250 10.65 8.30 2.79
C SER A 250 9.38 7.45 2.81
N GLU A 251 9.19 6.66 1.77
CA GLU A 251 8.14 5.64 1.73
C GLU A 251 8.33 4.62 2.85
N TYR A 252 7.22 4.14 3.42
CA TYR A 252 7.27 3.06 4.37
C TYR A 252 7.58 1.73 3.68
N VAL A 253 8.62 1.07 4.18
CA VAL A 253 9.10 -0.20 3.63
C VAL A 253 8.80 -1.31 4.62
N LEU A 254 8.06 -2.31 4.18
CA LEU A 254 7.84 -3.52 4.96
C LEU A 254 9.10 -4.38 4.91
N THR A 255 9.57 -4.78 6.07
CA THR A 255 10.66 -5.75 6.22
C THR A 255 10.07 -7.07 6.73
N PRO A 256 10.33 -8.22 6.08
CA PRO A 256 9.87 -9.51 6.58
C PRO A 256 10.46 -9.79 7.96
N ALA A 257 9.71 -10.48 8.83
CA ALA A 257 10.26 -10.92 10.10
C ALA A 257 11.40 -11.93 9.84
N PRO A 258 12.38 -12.05 10.76
CA PRO A 258 13.38 -13.10 10.71
C PRO A 258 12.72 -14.49 10.69
N ILE A 259 13.41 -15.46 10.09
CA ILE A 259 12.97 -16.87 10.07
C ILE A 259 12.95 -17.39 11.51
N SER A 260 11.85 -18.04 11.91
CA SER A 260 11.74 -18.58 13.27
C SER A 260 12.63 -19.81 13.46
N PRO A 261 13.15 -20.06 14.67
CA PRO A 261 13.94 -21.26 14.96
C PRO A 261 13.21 -22.58 14.65
N ASP A 262 11.89 -22.64 14.84
CA ASP A 262 11.08 -23.84 14.55
C ASP A 262 11.10 -24.20 13.06
N ILE A 263 11.09 -23.19 12.18
CA ILE A 263 11.21 -23.40 10.73
C ILE A 263 12.61 -23.92 10.39
N GLU A 264 13.65 -23.37 11.01
CA GLU A 264 15.02 -23.85 10.81
C GLU A 264 15.17 -25.30 11.28
N GLN A 265 14.58 -25.65 12.44
CA GLN A 265 14.58 -27.01 12.96
C GLN A 265 13.84 -27.97 12.02
N ALA A 266 12.67 -27.60 11.52
CA ALA A 266 11.90 -28.41 10.57
C ALA A 266 12.69 -28.70 9.28
N ILE A 267 13.41 -27.71 8.75
CA ILE A 267 14.29 -27.86 7.59
C ILE A 267 15.48 -28.78 7.91
N ASN A 268 16.14 -28.56 9.04
CA ASN A 268 17.32 -29.35 9.43
C ASN A 268 16.97 -30.82 9.69
N ALA A 269 15.78 -31.08 10.23
CA ALA A 269 15.28 -32.44 10.52
C ALA A 269 15.13 -33.31 9.26
N LEU A 270 15.07 -32.71 8.06
CA LEU A 270 15.04 -33.46 6.80
C LEU A 270 16.35 -34.20 6.50
N GLY A 271 17.47 -33.81 7.12
CA GLY A 271 18.76 -34.48 6.94
C GLY A 271 19.28 -34.49 5.50
N MET A 272 18.80 -33.57 4.65
CA MET A 272 19.18 -33.53 3.24
C MET A 272 20.68 -33.26 3.07
N PRO A 273 21.35 -33.94 2.11
CA PRO A 273 22.78 -33.76 1.91
C PRO A 273 23.13 -32.32 1.52
N ALA A 274 24.33 -31.89 1.94
CA ALA A 274 24.91 -30.65 1.45
C ALA A 274 25.15 -30.74 -0.07
N PRO A 275 24.91 -29.66 -0.84
CA PRO A 275 25.17 -29.66 -2.27
C PRO A 275 26.68 -29.78 -2.54
N SER A 276 27.05 -30.60 -3.54
CA SER A 276 28.43 -30.76 -3.98
C SER A 276 28.87 -29.66 -4.96
N LYS A 277 27.90 -28.96 -5.57
CA LYS A 277 28.09 -27.84 -6.49
C LYS A 277 27.25 -26.64 -6.06
N THR A 278 27.76 -25.45 -6.30
CA THR A 278 27.06 -24.20 -5.94
C THR A 278 26.48 -23.57 -7.19
N LEU A 279 25.25 -23.07 -7.10
CA LEU A 279 24.66 -22.16 -8.08
C LEU A 279 24.76 -20.73 -7.54
N ARG A 280 25.23 -19.80 -8.37
CA ARG A 280 25.36 -18.36 -8.07
C ARG A 280 24.53 -17.51 -9.00
N HIS A 281 24.30 -17.95 -10.24
CA HIS A 281 23.49 -17.21 -11.20
C HIS A 281 22.66 -18.14 -12.06
N LEU A 282 21.34 -17.91 -12.08
CA LEU A 282 20.44 -18.58 -13.00
C LEU A 282 19.78 -17.54 -13.90
N THR A 283 19.70 -17.85 -15.19
CA THR A 283 18.84 -17.12 -16.12
C THR A 283 17.69 -18.02 -16.50
N GLN A 284 16.46 -17.55 -16.35
CA GLN A 284 15.26 -18.27 -16.79
C GLN A 284 14.37 -17.40 -17.69
N LYS A 285 13.61 -18.06 -18.56
CA LYS A 285 12.46 -17.46 -19.26
C LYS A 285 11.19 -17.96 -18.60
N ARG A 286 10.33 -17.05 -18.14
CA ARG A 286 8.99 -17.35 -17.63
C ARG A 286 7.94 -16.89 -18.60
N ASP A 287 7.13 -17.81 -19.10
CA ASP A 287 5.95 -17.53 -19.90
C ASP A 287 4.70 -17.70 -19.04
N MET A 288 3.93 -16.63 -18.88
CA MET A 288 2.68 -16.58 -18.11
C MET A 288 1.44 -16.52 -19.02
N GLY A 289 1.58 -16.85 -20.31
CA GLY A 289 0.52 -16.78 -21.32
C GLY A 289 0.48 -15.47 -22.11
N TYR A 290 1.35 -14.51 -21.78
CA TYR A 290 1.51 -13.23 -22.49
C TYR A 290 2.88 -13.10 -23.17
N GLY A 291 3.63 -14.19 -23.25
CA GLY A 291 4.97 -14.26 -23.84
C GLY A 291 6.07 -14.46 -22.80
N PRO A 292 7.25 -14.95 -23.23
CA PRO A 292 8.35 -15.28 -22.34
C PRO A 292 9.07 -14.02 -21.85
N MET A 293 9.14 -13.85 -20.53
CA MET A 293 9.92 -12.81 -19.86
C MET A 293 11.23 -13.39 -19.33
N LYS A 294 12.35 -12.73 -19.63
CA LYS A 294 13.66 -13.09 -19.07
C LYS A 294 13.75 -12.63 -17.61
N MET A 295 14.32 -13.49 -16.77
CA MET A 295 14.54 -13.23 -15.36
C MET A 295 15.91 -13.78 -14.94
N ASP A 296 16.68 -12.95 -14.26
CA ASP A 296 18.00 -13.27 -13.72
C ASP A 296 17.90 -13.43 -12.19
N LEU A 297 18.43 -14.53 -11.67
CA LEU A 297 18.41 -14.88 -10.25
C LEU A 297 19.86 -14.95 -9.77
N TYR A 298 20.22 -14.10 -8.82
CA TYR A 298 21.53 -14.13 -8.17
C TYR A 298 21.38 -14.83 -6.82
N LEU A 299 22.04 -15.97 -6.66
CA LEU A 299 21.89 -16.88 -5.54
C LEU A 299 23.08 -16.74 -4.58
N GLU A 300 22.77 -16.53 -3.30
CA GLU A 300 23.72 -16.44 -2.21
C GLU A 300 23.35 -17.47 -1.14
N PRO A 301 24.15 -18.54 -0.97
CA PRO A 301 23.94 -19.50 0.10
C PRO A 301 24.07 -18.83 1.47
N LYS A 302 23.14 -19.13 2.39
CA LYS A 302 23.30 -18.79 3.82
C LYS A 302 24.07 -19.91 4.53
N ALA A 303 24.64 -19.58 5.69
CA ALA A 303 25.34 -20.53 6.56
C ALA A 303 24.42 -21.68 7.06
N GLN A 304 23.10 -21.50 6.97
CA GLN A 304 22.08 -22.44 7.45
C GLN A 304 21.68 -23.43 6.33
N SER A 305 21.43 -24.68 6.70
CA SER A 305 21.27 -25.81 5.76
C SER A 305 20.24 -25.56 4.66
N GLY A 306 20.72 -25.33 3.44
CA GLY A 306 19.89 -25.22 2.24
C GLY A 306 19.11 -23.92 2.09
N GLN A 307 19.36 -22.88 2.90
CA GLN A 307 18.74 -21.57 2.68
C GLN A 307 19.49 -20.77 1.61
N LEU A 308 18.76 -20.13 0.71
CA LEU A 308 19.29 -19.30 -0.37
C LEU A 308 18.67 -17.91 -0.33
N ASN A 309 19.50 -16.87 -0.20
CA ASN A 309 19.09 -15.52 -0.54
C ASN A 309 19.15 -15.38 -2.06
N ILE A 310 18.07 -14.89 -2.65
CA ILE A 310 17.96 -14.74 -4.10
C ILE A 310 17.54 -13.31 -4.40
N ARG A 311 18.39 -12.59 -5.15
CA ARG A 311 18.03 -11.33 -5.79
C ARG A 311 17.48 -11.64 -7.17
N ASN A 312 16.20 -11.35 -7.34
CA ASN A 312 15.44 -11.60 -8.55
C ASN A 312 15.39 -10.32 -9.38
N VAL A 313 15.83 -10.39 -10.63
CA VAL A 313 15.89 -9.23 -11.54
C VAL A 313 15.12 -9.57 -12.81
N THR A 314 14.18 -8.69 -13.15
CA THR A 314 13.45 -8.69 -14.43
C THR A 314 13.71 -7.37 -15.14
N GLU A 315 13.21 -7.22 -16.36
CA GLU A 315 13.24 -5.93 -17.07
C GLU A 315 12.53 -4.81 -16.29
N TYR A 316 11.49 -5.14 -15.52
CA TYR A 316 10.59 -4.15 -14.90
C TYR A 316 10.75 -4.02 -13.38
N SER A 317 11.40 -4.97 -12.72
CA SER A 317 11.43 -5.02 -11.27
C SER A 317 12.63 -5.79 -10.73
N THR A 318 13.04 -5.42 -9.52
CA THR A 318 13.96 -6.20 -8.70
C THR A 318 13.30 -6.49 -7.36
N TYR A 319 13.41 -7.73 -6.88
CA TYR A 319 12.89 -8.12 -5.58
C TYR A 319 13.78 -9.18 -4.92
N ALA A 320 13.64 -9.33 -3.60
CA ALA A 320 14.46 -10.22 -2.81
C ALA A 320 13.62 -11.33 -2.17
N THR A 321 14.18 -12.54 -2.12
CA THR A 321 13.59 -13.69 -1.44
C THR A 321 14.66 -14.44 -0.67
N THR A 322 14.33 -14.97 0.51
CA THR A 322 15.06 -16.10 1.07
C THR A 322 14.22 -17.34 0.80
N THR A 323 14.82 -18.40 0.25
CA THR A 323 14.12 -19.65 -0.10
C THR A 323 14.76 -20.84 0.61
N TRP A 324 13.99 -21.92 0.77
CA TRP A 324 14.56 -23.22 1.05
C TRP A 324 14.87 -23.93 -0.27
N ARG A 325 16.16 -24.01 -0.60
CA ARG A 325 16.68 -24.69 -1.80
C ARG A 325 15.99 -24.27 -3.11
N GLY A 326 15.41 -23.08 -3.20
CA GLY A 326 14.64 -22.61 -4.36
C GLY A 326 13.20 -23.12 -4.47
N LEU A 327 12.73 -24.00 -3.57
CA LEU A 327 11.40 -24.63 -3.68
C LEU A 327 10.26 -23.70 -3.26
N PHE A 328 10.39 -23.04 -2.11
CA PHE A 328 9.43 -22.06 -1.62
C PHE A 328 10.12 -20.96 -0.83
N ASN A 329 9.44 -19.82 -0.71
CA ASN A 329 9.94 -18.65 0.00
C ASN A 329 9.81 -18.86 1.52
N LEU A 330 10.91 -18.64 2.23
CA LEU A 330 10.95 -18.44 3.68
C LEU A 330 10.64 -16.99 4.01
N THR A 331 11.16 -16.06 3.20
CA THR A 331 10.84 -14.64 3.24
C THR A 331 10.75 -14.08 1.82
N PHE A 332 9.98 -13.03 1.66
CA PHE A 332 9.88 -12.24 0.43
C PHE A 332 9.81 -10.76 0.77
N GLN A 333 10.43 -9.94 -0.06
CA GLN A 333 10.34 -8.49 0.02
C GLN A 333 10.37 -7.89 -1.38
N SER A 334 9.43 -6.99 -1.67
CA SER A 334 9.40 -6.22 -2.91
C SER A 334 8.91 -4.80 -2.71
N GLN A 335 9.30 -3.96 -3.66
CA GLN A 335 8.82 -2.60 -3.81
C GLN A 335 8.46 -2.38 -5.28
N TYR A 336 7.29 -1.84 -5.54
CA TYR A 336 6.82 -1.53 -6.89
C TYR A 336 5.82 -0.39 -6.86
N LYS A 337 5.55 0.20 -8.02
CA LYS A 337 4.54 1.26 -8.16
C LYS A 337 3.27 0.67 -8.77
N MET A 338 2.13 0.90 -8.14
CA MET A 338 0.81 0.48 -8.62
C MET A 338 -0.14 1.67 -8.55
N ASP A 339 -0.76 2.04 -9.67
CA ASP A 339 -1.70 3.17 -9.78
C ASP A 339 -1.17 4.50 -9.21
N GLY A 340 0.12 4.77 -9.42
CA GLY A 340 0.76 5.98 -8.91
C GLY A 340 1.29 5.90 -7.48
N ILE A 341 1.01 4.81 -6.77
CA ILE A 341 1.33 4.62 -5.34
C ILE A 341 2.52 3.66 -5.20
N ASN A 342 3.46 3.99 -4.32
CA ASN A 342 4.54 3.07 -3.96
C ASN A 342 4.00 2.01 -3.01
N VAL A 343 4.09 0.75 -3.43
CA VAL A 343 3.64 -0.42 -2.68
C VAL A 343 4.86 -1.19 -2.21
N SER A 344 4.94 -1.41 -0.90
CA SER A 344 5.86 -2.38 -0.33
C SER A 344 5.08 -3.65 0.02
N SER A 345 5.64 -4.80 -0.33
CA SER A 345 5.10 -6.11 0.02
C SER A 345 6.19 -6.90 0.74
N ALA A 346 5.81 -7.57 1.82
CA ALA A 346 6.71 -8.48 2.52
C ALA A 346 5.93 -9.70 2.99
N SER A 347 6.55 -10.86 2.91
CA SER A 347 6.01 -12.08 3.51
C SER A 347 7.08 -12.84 4.27
N HIS A 348 6.63 -13.62 5.25
CA HIS A 348 7.48 -14.56 5.96
C HIS A 348 6.67 -15.79 6.34
N LEU A 349 7.36 -16.91 6.39
CA LEU A 349 6.80 -18.17 6.84
C LEU A 349 6.65 -18.13 8.37
N GLN A 350 5.48 -18.52 8.88
CA GLN A 350 5.20 -18.64 10.31
C GLN A 350 5.23 -20.10 10.76
N GLN A 351 4.78 -21.02 9.89
CA GLN A 351 4.75 -22.45 10.18
C GLN A 351 5.20 -23.26 8.97
N LEU A 352 5.94 -24.33 9.23
CA LEU A 352 6.43 -25.27 8.24
C LEU A 352 6.41 -26.68 8.81
N SER A 353 5.88 -27.62 8.03
CA SER A 353 6.03 -29.04 8.32
C SER A 353 6.26 -29.82 7.03
N PHE A 354 6.86 -31.00 7.17
CA PHE A 354 7.20 -31.88 6.07
C PHE A 354 6.69 -33.29 6.33
N ILE A 355 6.41 -34.03 5.25
CA ILE A 355 6.13 -35.46 5.25
C ILE A 355 6.90 -36.15 4.13
N GLY A 356 7.18 -37.44 4.31
CA GLY A 356 7.90 -38.26 3.34
C GLY A 356 9.42 -38.18 3.45
N ASP A 357 10.10 -39.02 2.68
CA ASP A 357 11.56 -39.13 2.69
C ASP A 357 12.21 -38.11 1.74
N TRP A 358 12.38 -36.88 2.23
CA TRP A 358 13.07 -35.81 1.51
C TRP A 358 14.59 -36.05 1.38
N GLN A 359 15.17 -36.93 2.19
CA GLN A 359 16.60 -37.20 2.15
C GLN A 359 16.95 -38.03 0.92
N GLN A 360 16.19 -39.10 0.66
CA GLN A 360 16.44 -40.02 -0.44
C GLN A 360 15.60 -39.70 -1.68
N MET A 361 14.37 -39.20 -1.49
CA MET A 361 13.38 -38.96 -2.55
C MET A 361 13.30 -40.10 -3.57
N PRO A 362 12.98 -41.35 -3.17
CA PRO A 362 12.98 -42.47 -4.10
C PRO A 362 11.85 -42.33 -5.12
N VAL A 363 12.06 -42.84 -6.34
CA VAL A 363 11.04 -42.83 -7.40
C VAL A 363 9.76 -43.52 -6.91
N GLY A 364 8.61 -42.88 -7.15
CA GLY A 364 7.29 -43.33 -6.68
C GLY A 364 6.91 -42.82 -5.29
N ALA A 365 7.86 -42.28 -4.51
CA ALA A 365 7.55 -41.74 -3.18
C ALA A 365 6.69 -40.48 -3.24
N THR A 366 5.85 -40.32 -2.22
CA THR A 366 5.12 -39.08 -1.98
C THR A 366 5.85 -38.25 -0.93
N LEU A 367 6.18 -37.03 -1.30
CA LEU A 367 6.74 -35.99 -0.44
C LEU A 367 5.67 -34.94 -0.20
N GLY A 368 5.72 -34.24 0.91
CA GLY A 368 4.81 -33.13 1.14
C GLY A 368 5.35 -32.13 2.13
N TYR A 369 4.81 -30.92 2.03
CA TYR A 369 5.08 -29.86 2.97
C TYR A 369 3.84 -28.98 3.14
N SER A 370 3.68 -28.41 4.33
CA SER A 370 2.60 -27.50 4.68
C SER A 370 3.19 -26.19 5.17
N THR A 371 2.63 -25.08 4.72
CA THR A 371 3.11 -23.73 5.01
C THR A 371 1.98 -22.84 5.49
N VAL A 372 2.25 -22.04 6.52
CA VAL A 372 1.48 -20.84 6.86
C VAL A 372 2.38 -19.64 6.63
N GLU A 373 2.00 -18.78 5.69
CA GLU A 373 2.77 -17.59 5.29
C GLU A 373 1.99 -16.32 5.62
N MET A 374 2.58 -15.43 6.41
CA MET A 374 2.02 -14.10 6.67
C MET A 374 2.41 -13.15 5.56
N ASN A 375 1.43 -12.74 4.75
CA ASN A 375 1.59 -11.77 3.67
C ASN A 375 1.11 -10.39 4.10
N ARG A 376 1.99 -9.40 3.93
CA ARG A 376 1.73 -8.01 4.29
C ARG A 376 1.99 -7.12 3.10
N THR A 377 1.11 -6.13 2.91
CA THR A 377 1.32 -5.08 1.92
C THR A 377 0.95 -3.74 2.54
N THR A 378 1.57 -2.66 2.08
CA THR A 378 1.21 -1.31 2.57
C THR A 378 -0.20 -0.89 2.16
N THR A 379 -0.78 -1.56 1.16
CA THR A 379 -2.07 -1.20 0.58
C THR A 379 -3.24 -2.07 1.03
N GLN A 380 -3.02 -3.27 1.57
CA GLN A 380 -4.08 -4.24 1.90
C GLN A 380 -3.90 -4.75 3.32
N ASP A 381 -4.97 -5.33 3.87
CA ASP A 381 -4.90 -6.01 5.15
C ASP A 381 -3.96 -7.22 5.08
N ASP A 382 -3.36 -7.49 6.23
CA ASP A 382 -2.44 -8.59 6.38
C ASP A 382 -3.25 -9.90 6.25
N ARG A 383 -2.66 -10.91 5.61
CA ARG A 383 -3.35 -12.17 5.36
C ARG A 383 -2.42 -13.35 5.56
N GLU A 384 -2.95 -14.38 6.19
CA GLU A 384 -2.29 -15.68 6.23
C GLU A 384 -2.65 -16.47 4.98
N LEU A 385 -1.65 -17.06 4.35
CA LEU A 385 -1.82 -18.01 3.25
C LEU A 385 -1.42 -19.39 3.74
N ILE A 386 -2.40 -20.27 3.84
CA ILE A 386 -2.21 -21.67 4.20
C ILE A 386 -2.15 -22.50 2.92
N ARG A 387 -1.05 -23.24 2.73
CA ARG A 387 -0.86 -24.13 1.58
C ARG A 387 -0.39 -25.50 2.03
N ASN A 388 -0.91 -26.53 1.37
CA ASN A 388 -0.47 -27.91 1.51
C ASN A 388 -0.01 -28.39 0.13
N THR A 389 1.23 -28.83 0.05
CA THR A 389 1.81 -29.35 -1.18
C THR A 389 2.11 -30.84 -1.04
N ARG A 390 1.70 -31.64 -2.03
CA ARG A 390 2.06 -33.05 -2.14
C ARG A 390 2.66 -33.32 -3.51
N CYS A 391 3.85 -33.89 -3.52
CA CYS A 391 4.63 -34.19 -4.71
C CYS A 391 4.88 -35.69 -4.84
N VAL A 392 4.78 -36.23 -6.04
CA VAL A 392 5.21 -37.60 -6.35
C VAL A 392 6.50 -37.54 -7.16
N VAL A 393 7.55 -38.24 -6.69
CA VAL A 393 8.80 -38.37 -7.44
C VAL A 393 8.55 -39.27 -8.64
N LYS A 394 8.58 -38.70 -9.85
CA LYS A 394 8.18 -39.39 -11.07
C LYS A 394 9.29 -40.25 -11.65
N ARG A 395 10.50 -39.71 -11.72
CA ARG A 395 11.66 -40.36 -12.33
C ARG A 395 12.94 -39.61 -11.98
N GLU A 396 14.05 -40.25 -12.28
CA GLU A 396 15.38 -39.65 -12.30
C GLU A 396 15.84 -39.49 -13.75
N LEU A 397 16.58 -38.43 -14.02
CA LEU A 397 17.13 -38.13 -15.34
C LEU A 397 18.43 -37.33 -15.21
N PRO A 398 19.31 -37.32 -16.24
CA PRO A 398 20.48 -36.46 -16.24
C PRO A 398 20.08 -34.97 -16.13
N ALA A 399 20.73 -34.21 -15.26
CA ALA A 399 20.45 -32.78 -15.07
C ALA A 399 20.69 -31.97 -16.36
N SER A 400 21.58 -32.45 -17.23
CA SER A 400 21.85 -31.88 -18.56
C SER A 400 20.64 -31.88 -19.50
N LYS A 401 19.61 -32.68 -19.22
CA LYS A 401 18.31 -32.64 -19.93
C LYS A 401 17.45 -31.45 -19.54
N ILE A 402 17.71 -30.82 -18.39
CA ILE A 402 17.04 -29.60 -17.94
C ILE A 402 17.73 -28.37 -18.51
N ASN A 403 19.07 -28.33 -18.45
CA ASN A 403 19.92 -27.33 -19.08
C ASN A 403 21.32 -27.90 -19.27
N SER A 404 21.97 -27.61 -20.41
CA SER A 404 23.29 -28.16 -20.77
C SER A 404 24.43 -27.79 -19.81
N ASP A 405 24.30 -26.70 -19.06
CA ASP A 405 25.30 -26.24 -18.09
C ASP A 405 25.28 -27.09 -16.80
N LEU A 406 24.20 -27.88 -16.61
CA LEU A 406 24.01 -28.71 -15.43
C LEU A 406 24.59 -30.12 -15.63
N SER A 407 25.09 -30.68 -14.53
CA SER A 407 25.64 -32.05 -14.47
C SER A 407 25.08 -32.82 -13.28
N GLY A 408 25.29 -34.15 -13.26
CA GLY A 408 24.72 -35.03 -12.25
C GLY A 408 23.28 -35.44 -12.55
N THR A 409 22.54 -35.80 -11.49
CA THR A 409 21.16 -36.31 -11.57
C THR A 409 20.15 -35.24 -11.17
N ALA A 410 19.02 -35.21 -11.87
CA ALA A 410 17.83 -34.47 -11.49
C ALA A 410 16.68 -35.45 -11.20
N LYS A 411 15.86 -35.14 -10.20
CA LYS A 411 14.61 -35.85 -9.93
C LYS A 411 13.44 -34.99 -10.34
N GLU A 412 12.53 -35.55 -11.14
CA GLU A 412 11.30 -34.87 -11.53
C GLU A 412 10.19 -35.16 -10.52
N LEU A 413 9.54 -34.12 -10.02
CA LEU A 413 8.45 -34.19 -9.07
C LEU A 413 7.20 -33.56 -9.70
N ASN A 414 6.07 -34.28 -9.61
CA ASN A 414 4.77 -33.71 -9.94
C ASN A 414 4.02 -33.40 -8.65
N CYS A 415 3.74 -32.12 -8.46
CA CYS A 415 3.17 -31.59 -7.24
C CYS A 415 1.72 -31.15 -7.44
N THR A 416 0.94 -31.31 -6.38
CA THR A 416 -0.41 -30.77 -6.21
C THR A 416 -0.37 -29.85 -5.00
N ILE A 417 -0.95 -28.66 -5.14
CA ILE A 417 -0.94 -27.62 -4.11
C ILE A 417 -2.40 -27.26 -3.82
N THR A 418 -2.80 -27.32 -2.56
CA THR A 418 -4.14 -26.95 -2.10
C THR A 418 -4.08 -25.91 -0.98
N GLY A 419 -5.11 -25.08 -0.87
CA GLY A 419 -5.28 -24.07 0.17
C GLY A 419 -6.71 -23.51 0.10
N GLU A 420 -7.10 -22.66 1.06
CA GLU A 420 -8.50 -22.24 1.27
C GLU A 420 -9.22 -21.74 0.00
N LYS A 421 -8.50 -21.12 -0.94
CA LYS A 421 -9.01 -20.68 -2.25
C LYS A 421 -8.03 -20.93 -3.39
N TYR A 422 -7.07 -21.83 -3.17
CA TYR A 422 -6.00 -22.11 -4.13
C TYR A 422 -5.98 -23.60 -4.44
N SER A 423 -5.99 -23.94 -5.72
CA SER A 423 -5.69 -25.27 -6.21
C SER A 423 -4.80 -25.12 -7.43
N GLY A 424 -3.74 -25.91 -7.48
CA GLY A 424 -2.81 -25.91 -8.58
C GLY A 424 -1.94 -27.16 -8.63
N THR A 425 -1.20 -27.25 -9.71
CA THR A 425 -0.24 -28.31 -10.00
C THR A 425 1.07 -27.70 -10.43
N SER A 426 2.19 -28.29 -10.04
CA SER A 426 3.50 -27.87 -10.52
C SER A 426 4.38 -29.05 -10.88
N THR A 427 5.35 -28.81 -11.75
CA THR A 427 6.43 -29.75 -12.06
C THR A 427 7.74 -29.14 -11.62
N GLU A 428 8.34 -29.77 -10.61
CA GLU A 428 9.59 -29.37 -9.99
C GLU A 428 10.71 -30.33 -10.38
N PHE A 429 11.92 -29.82 -10.58
CA PHE A 429 13.12 -30.62 -10.76
C PHE A 429 14.07 -30.39 -9.59
N TYR A 430 14.34 -31.42 -8.79
CA TYR A 430 15.39 -31.37 -7.78
C TYR A 430 16.73 -31.70 -8.42
N LEU A 431 17.60 -30.71 -8.56
CA LEU A 431 18.96 -30.83 -9.09
C LEU A 431 19.89 -31.31 -7.96
N GLN A 432 20.18 -32.62 -7.92
CA GLN A 432 20.75 -33.27 -6.73
C GLN A 432 22.15 -32.75 -6.36
N ASP A 433 23.05 -32.61 -7.33
CA ASP A 433 24.41 -32.09 -7.11
C ASP A 433 24.42 -30.65 -6.59
N TYR A 434 23.43 -29.86 -6.99
CA TYR A 434 23.31 -28.44 -6.66
C TYR A 434 22.41 -28.19 -5.45
N GLY A 435 21.69 -29.23 -5.00
CA GLY A 435 20.75 -29.15 -3.90
C GLY A 435 19.68 -28.08 -4.07
N TYR A 436 19.17 -27.91 -5.30
CA TYR A 436 18.27 -26.83 -5.73
C TYR A 436 17.04 -27.37 -6.45
N PHE A 437 15.87 -26.82 -6.16
CA PHE A 437 14.61 -27.10 -6.84
C PHE A 437 14.33 -26.05 -7.90
N PHE A 438 14.06 -26.50 -9.13
CA PHE A 438 13.65 -25.66 -10.25
C PHE A 438 12.20 -25.93 -10.65
N THR A 439 11.34 -24.91 -10.54
CA THR A 439 9.95 -24.97 -10.99
C THR A 439 9.84 -24.72 -12.49
N SER A 440 9.61 -25.78 -13.25
CA SER A 440 9.45 -25.74 -14.71
C SER A 440 8.03 -25.39 -15.16
N GLN A 441 7.03 -25.77 -14.37
CA GLN A 441 5.62 -25.52 -14.67
C GLN A 441 4.87 -25.25 -13.36
N ASN A 442 3.96 -24.29 -13.38
CA ASN A 442 3.02 -24.04 -12.29
C ASN A 442 1.69 -23.58 -12.87
N ASP A 443 0.67 -24.41 -12.72
CA ASP A 443 -0.66 -24.18 -13.23
C ASP A 443 -1.65 -24.10 -12.07
N SER A 444 -2.51 -23.08 -12.12
CA SER A 444 -3.61 -22.84 -11.19
C SER A 444 -4.83 -22.38 -11.99
N ALA A 445 -5.97 -22.22 -11.31
CA ALA A 445 -7.19 -21.72 -11.96
C ALA A 445 -7.02 -20.34 -12.62
N SER A 446 -6.13 -19.49 -12.09
CA SER A 446 -5.95 -18.11 -12.55
C SER A 446 -4.64 -17.84 -13.30
N LEU A 447 -3.69 -18.77 -13.27
CA LEU A 447 -2.35 -18.57 -13.85
C LEU A 447 -1.80 -19.90 -14.37
N LYS A 448 -1.27 -19.88 -15.60
CA LYS A 448 -0.43 -20.94 -16.15
C LYS A 448 0.96 -20.36 -16.39
N MET A 449 1.97 -20.97 -15.78
CA MET A 449 3.35 -20.53 -15.88
C MET A 449 4.21 -21.67 -16.39
N ARG A 450 5.05 -21.37 -17.39
CA ARG A 450 6.14 -22.24 -17.83
C ARG A 450 7.46 -21.53 -17.67
N SER A 451 8.41 -22.16 -17.00
CA SER A 451 9.77 -21.68 -16.84
C SER A 451 10.73 -22.55 -17.63
N THR A 452 11.67 -21.93 -18.32
CA THR A 452 12.78 -22.62 -18.96
C THR A 452 14.08 -22.05 -18.45
N LEU A 453 14.98 -22.91 -17.98
CA LEU A 453 16.30 -22.52 -17.55
C LEU A 453 17.18 -22.29 -18.79
N VAL A 454 17.62 -21.04 -18.98
CA VAL A 454 18.45 -20.63 -20.10
C VAL A 454 19.94 -20.77 -19.77
N LYS A 455 20.32 -20.48 -18.53
CA LYS A 455 21.70 -20.49 -18.06
C LYS A 455 21.74 -20.94 -16.60
N ALA A 456 22.76 -21.71 -16.23
CA ALA A 456 23.03 -22.07 -14.83
C ALA A 456 24.53 -22.04 -14.52
N GLU A 457 24.94 -21.16 -13.61
CA GLU A 457 26.33 -20.95 -13.18
C GLU A 457 26.50 -20.97 -11.67
#